data_AF-A0A970DPQ4-F1
#
_entry.id   AF-A0A970DPQ4-F1
#
_cell.length_a   1.000
_cell.length_b   1.000
_cell.length_c   1.000
_cell.angle_alpha   90.00
_cell.angle_beta   90.00
_cell.angle_gamma   90.00
#
_symmetry.space_group_name_H-M   'P 1'
#
loop_
_entity.id
_entity.type
_entity.pdbx_description
1 polymer ?
#
loop_
_entity_poly.entity_id
_entity_poly.type
_entity_poly.pdbx_seq_one_letter_code
_entity_poly.pdbx_strand_id
1 'polypeptide(L)'
;MLNIGDLMEGNFSAYPEEAQEYLRNFTEKLRESLIEELIQDTYNKIMDSIADGREEYKTILTEILAKGHKGYENMTNRALLNIYLERKNEVDFMNLLEKVEKQL
;
A
#
# COMPACT_ATOMS: atom_id res chain seq x y z
N MET A 1 -11.32 18.06 -7.91
CA MET A 1 -10.98 16.65 -8.14
C MET A 1 -9.85 16.34 -7.19
N LEU A 2 -9.95 15.27 -6.40
CA LEU A 2 -8.89 14.88 -5.46
C LEU A 2 -7.58 14.68 -6.22
N ASN A 3 -6.50 15.33 -5.80
CA ASN A 3 -5.19 15.11 -6.38
C ASN A 3 -4.49 13.95 -5.65
N ILE A 4 -4.05 12.93 -6.39
CA ILE A 4 -3.27 11.82 -5.84
C ILE A 4 -1.99 12.33 -5.15
N GLY A 5 -1.42 13.44 -5.63
CA GLY A 5 -0.29 14.11 -4.98
C GLY A 5 -0.59 14.52 -3.53
N ASP A 6 -1.81 14.97 -3.24
CA ASP A 6 -2.20 15.40 -1.90
C ASP A 6 -2.34 14.18 -0.97
N LEU A 7 -2.83 13.04 -1.47
CA LEU A 7 -2.86 11.76 -0.74
C LEU A 7 -1.44 11.26 -0.41
N MET A 8 -0.52 11.37 -1.38
CA MET A 8 0.89 10.99 -1.20
C MET A 8 1.60 11.82 -0.14
N GLU A 9 1.23 13.09 -0.02
CA GLU A 9 1.83 14.06 0.89
C GLU A 9 1.09 14.18 2.23
N GLY A 10 -0.17 13.74 2.30
CA GLY A 10 -1.02 13.92 3.47
C GLY A 10 -1.36 15.40 3.73
N ASN A 11 -1.28 16.25 2.72
CA ASN A 11 -1.47 17.69 2.83
C ASN A 11 -2.79 18.12 2.19
N PHE A 12 -3.77 18.45 3.04
CA PHE A 12 -5.12 18.85 2.61
C PHE A 12 -5.43 20.32 2.93
N SER A 13 -4.41 21.14 3.19
CA SER A 13 -4.62 22.56 3.54
C SER A 13 -5.33 23.40 2.48
N ALA A 14 -5.33 22.95 1.22
CA ALA A 14 -6.05 23.58 0.12
C ALA A 14 -7.57 23.28 0.09
N TYR A 15 -8.06 22.37 0.95
CA TYR A 15 -9.45 21.93 0.98
C TYR A 15 -10.24 22.60 2.12
N PRO A 16 -11.57 22.74 2.02
CA PRO A 16 -12.43 23.20 3.11
C PRO A 16 -12.27 22.34 4.37
N GLU A 17 -12.41 22.92 5.57
CA GLU A 17 -12.19 22.23 6.86
C GLU A 17 -12.97 20.90 6.97
N GLU A 18 -14.25 20.91 6.59
CA GLU A 18 -15.10 19.70 6.58
C GLU A 18 -14.55 18.59 5.68
N ALA A 19 -13.95 18.96 4.55
CA ALA A 19 -13.32 18.00 3.65
C ALA A 19 -11.95 17.53 4.18
N GLN A 20 -11.22 18.37 4.94
CA GLN A 20 -9.91 18.00 5.47
C GLN A 20 -10.00 16.82 6.44
N GLU A 21 -11.01 16.79 7.31
CA GLU A 21 -11.22 15.69 8.26
C GLU A 21 -11.47 14.38 7.52
N TYR A 22 -12.41 14.39 6.57
CA TYR A 22 -12.70 13.23 5.73
C TYR A 22 -11.44 12.74 4.98
N LEU A 23 -10.67 13.66 4.37
CA LEU A 23 -9.47 13.30 3.61
C LEU A 23 -8.35 12.72 4.49
N ARG A 24 -8.22 13.18 5.74
CA ARG A 24 -7.29 12.57 6.70
C ARG A 24 -7.69 11.14 7.03
N ASN A 25 -8.96 10.93 7.39
CA ASN A 25 -9.48 9.60 7.70
C ASN A 25 -9.35 8.64 6.51
N PHE A 26 -9.69 9.12 5.31
CA PHE A 26 -9.52 8.37 4.07
C PHE A 26 -8.05 7.99 3.85
N THR A 27 -7.11 8.93 4.04
CA THR A 27 -5.68 8.69 3.81
C THR A 27 -5.08 7.71 4.82
N GLU A 28 -5.52 7.77 6.07
CA GLU A 28 -5.12 6.79 7.10
C GLU A 28 -5.63 5.39 6.76
N LYS A 29 -6.90 5.26 6.35
CA LYS A 29 -7.47 3.96 5.95
C LYS A 29 -6.86 3.41 4.66
N LEU A 30 -6.56 4.28 3.70
CA LEU A 30 -5.82 3.91 2.50
C LEU A 30 -4.44 3.39 2.85
N ARG A 31 -3.73 4.05 3.78
CA ARG A 31 -2.42 3.60 4.24
C ARG A 31 -2.49 2.21 4.88
N GLU A 32 -3.43 1.98 5.79
CA GLU A 32 -3.65 0.67 6.41
C GLU A 32 -3.89 -0.41 5.36
N SER A 33 -4.79 -0.14 4.41
CA SER A 33 -5.16 -1.09 3.36
C SER A 33 -4.00 -1.38 2.39
N LEU A 34 -3.19 -0.37 2.03
CA LEU A 34 -1.97 -0.55 1.24
C LEU A 34 -0.99 -1.51 1.92
N ILE A 35 -0.78 -1.33 3.23
CA ILE A 35 0.13 -2.18 4.01
C ILE A 35 -0.37 -3.62 4.02
N GLU A 36 -1.65 -3.84 4.33
CA GLU A 36 -2.26 -5.17 4.34
C GLU A 36 -2.10 -5.89 3.00
N GLU A 37 -2.41 -5.22 1.90
CA GLU A 37 -2.32 -5.83 0.57
C GLU A 37 -0.88 -6.10 0.14
N LEU A 38 0.08 -5.23 0.48
CA LEU A 38 1.50 -5.47 0.20
C LEU A 38 2.07 -6.65 1.01
N ILE A 39 1.62 -6.82 2.26
CA ILE A 39 1.96 -7.99 3.08
C ILE A 39 1.36 -9.24 2.45
N GLN A 40 0.06 -9.21 2.11
CA GLN A 40 -0.62 -10.37 1.52
C GLN A 40 -0.03 -10.76 0.17
N ASP A 41 0.34 -9.80 -0.67
CA ASP A 41 1.02 -10.04 -1.95
C ASP A 41 2.36 -10.75 -1.76
N THR A 42 3.14 -10.30 -0.78
CA THR A 42 4.44 -10.92 -0.44
C THR A 42 4.23 -12.33 0.12
N TYR A 43 3.24 -12.51 1.00
CA TYR A 43 2.88 -13.82 1.56
C TYR A 43 2.47 -14.81 0.48
N ASN A 44 1.58 -14.41 -0.44
CA ASN A 44 1.12 -15.25 -1.53
C ASN A 44 2.29 -15.69 -2.42
N LYS A 45 3.19 -14.78 -2.80
CA LYS A 45 4.39 -15.12 -3.58
C LYS A 45 5.28 -16.17 -2.91
N ILE A 46 5.47 -16.06 -1.59
CA ILE A 46 6.20 -17.06 -0.82
C ILE A 46 5.47 -18.41 -0.88
N MET A 47 4.17 -18.43 -0.55
CA MET A 47 3.38 -19.66 -0.49
C MET A 47 3.26 -20.36 -1.84
N ASP A 48 3.03 -19.60 -2.91
CA ASP A 48 2.94 -20.12 -4.28
C ASP A 48 4.28 -20.73 -4.71
N SER A 49 5.41 -20.07 -4.41
CA SER A 49 6.72 -20.63 -4.74
C SER A 49 7.00 -21.94 -3.99
N ILE A 50 6.56 -22.06 -2.73
CA ILE A 50 6.70 -23.30 -1.95
C ILE A 50 5.82 -24.40 -2.54
N ALA A 51 4.56 -24.08 -2.88
CA ALA A 51 3.62 -25.03 -3.47
C ALA A 51 4.12 -25.55 -4.83
N ASP A 52 4.76 -24.69 -5.63
CA ASP A 52 5.35 -25.03 -6.93
C ASP A 52 6.71 -25.75 -6.82
N GLY A 53 7.26 -25.93 -5.61
CA GLY A 53 8.60 -26.48 -5.41
C GLY A 53 9.75 -25.57 -5.90
N ARG A 54 9.48 -24.26 -6.08
CA ARG A 54 10.45 -23.24 -6.48
C ARG A 54 11.15 -22.67 -5.26
N GLU A 55 12.43 -22.35 -5.37
CA GLU A 55 13.21 -21.76 -4.28
C GLU A 55 13.13 -20.22 -4.20
N GLU A 56 12.20 -19.60 -4.95
CA GLU A 56 12.04 -18.14 -5.00
C GLU A 56 11.78 -17.53 -3.61
N TYR A 57 11.06 -18.24 -2.72
CA TYR A 57 10.89 -17.82 -1.33
C TYR A 57 12.23 -17.55 -0.60
N LYS A 58 13.30 -18.31 -0.90
CA LYS A 58 14.62 -18.08 -0.27
C LYS A 58 15.18 -16.73 -0.67
N THR A 59 14.98 -16.32 -1.92
CA THR A 59 15.39 -15.00 -2.42
C THR A 59 14.59 -13.93 -1.70
N ILE A 60 13.25 -14.02 -1.68
CA ILE A 60 12.37 -13.04 -1.01
C ILE A 60 12.76 -12.87 0.47
N LEU A 61 12.94 -13.98 1.20
CA LEU A 61 13.33 -13.95 2.61
C LEU A 61 14.74 -13.36 2.81
N THR A 62 15.69 -13.69 1.92
CA THR A 62 17.05 -13.12 1.97
C THR A 62 17.00 -11.61 1.76
N GLU A 63 16.20 -11.11 0.82
CA GLU A 63 16.04 -9.68 0.61
C GLU A 63 15.46 -8.99 1.84
N ILE A 64 14.44 -9.58 2.48
CA ILE A 64 13.84 -9.04 3.70
C ILE A 64 14.85 -9.02 4.86
N LEU A 65 15.52 -10.14 5.12
CA LEU A 65 16.36 -10.35 6.29
C LEU A 65 17.76 -9.72 6.16
N ALA A 66 18.39 -9.82 4.99
CA ALA A 66 19.77 -9.40 4.78
C ALA A 66 19.90 -7.98 4.22
N LYS A 67 18.96 -7.54 3.37
CA LYS A 67 19.00 -6.18 2.77
C LYS A 67 18.21 -5.16 3.56
N GLY A 68 17.49 -5.57 4.60
CA GLY A 68 16.76 -4.70 5.51
C GLY A 68 15.59 -4.02 4.81
N HIS A 69 14.48 -4.74 4.64
CA HIS A 69 13.24 -4.10 4.21
C HIS A 69 12.77 -3.16 5.33
N LYS A 70 12.76 -1.84 5.08
CA LYS A 70 12.13 -0.89 6.02
C LYS A 70 10.67 -1.29 6.14
N GLY A 71 10.23 -1.77 7.31
CA GLY A 71 8.85 -2.23 7.49
C GLY A 71 7.84 -1.19 6.97
N TYR A 72 6.79 -1.64 6.29
CA TYR A 72 5.85 -0.76 5.59
C TYR A 72 5.26 0.35 6.49
N GLU A 73 5.07 0.07 7.78
CA GLU A 73 4.61 1.05 8.78
C GLU A 73 5.52 2.28 8.90
N ASN A 74 6.83 2.14 8.61
CA ASN A 74 7.81 3.22 8.69
C ASN A 74 8.00 3.96 7.34
N MET A 75 7.31 3.55 6.28
CA MET A 75 7.41 4.17 4.95
C MET A 75 6.46 5.37 4.81
N THR A 76 6.79 6.34 3.95
CA THR A 76 5.86 7.44 3.62
C THR A 76 4.68 6.91 2.77
N ASN A 77 3.55 7.62 2.75
CA ASN A 77 2.41 7.25 1.90
C ASN A 77 2.82 7.16 0.43
N ARG A 78 3.64 8.11 -0.05
CA ARG A 78 4.24 8.07 -1.38
C ARG A 78 5.02 6.79 -1.66
N ALA A 79 5.86 6.35 -0.72
CA ALA A 79 6.65 5.13 -0.90
C ALA A 79 5.77 3.88 -0.96
N LEU A 80 4.76 3.78 -0.09
CA LEU A 80 3.80 2.67 -0.10
C LEU A 80 3.02 2.62 -1.41
N LEU A 81 2.50 3.76 -1.87
CA LEU A 81 1.74 3.83 -3.11
C LEU A 81 2.59 3.49 -4.33
N ASN A 82 3.84 3.96 -4.38
CA ASN A 82 4.75 3.59 -5.47
C ASN A 82 5.01 2.08 -5.51
N ILE A 83 5.32 1.46 -4.35
CA ILE A 83 5.55 0.01 -4.28
C ILE A 83 4.27 -0.75 -4.69
N TYR A 84 3.10 -0.27 -4.28
CA TYR A 84 1.83 -0.88 -4.65
C TYR A 84 1.63 -0.86 -6.17
N LEU A 85 1.78 0.31 -6.80
CA LEU A 85 1.60 0.49 -8.24
C LEU A 85 2.70 -0.20 -9.08
N GLU A 86 3.87 -0.50 -8.51
CA GLU A 86 4.89 -1.34 -9.13
C GLU A 86 4.49 -2.83 -9.14
N ARG A 87 3.66 -3.27 -8.19
CA ARG A 87 3.29 -4.68 -7.98
C ARG A 87 1.88 -5.02 -8.46
N LYS A 88 1.01 -4.03 -8.53
CA LYS A 88 -0.43 -4.14 -8.82
C LYS A 88 -0.77 -3.19 -9.95
N ASN A 89 -1.82 -3.51 -10.70
CA ASN A 89 -2.25 -2.68 -11.83
C ASN A 89 -3.20 -1.57 -11.37
N GLU A 90 -3.57 -0.68 -12.29
CA GLU A 90 -4.48 0.44 -12.02
C GLU A 90 -5.88 -0.02 -11.58
N VAL A 91 -6.37 -1.14 -12.09
CA VAL A 91 -7.68 -1.70 -11.71
C VAL A 91 -7.67 -2.15 -10.26
N ASP A 92 -6.60 -2.83 -9.83
CA ASP A 92 -6.41 -3.23 -8.43
C ASP A 92 -6.40 -2.00 -7.52
N PHE A 93 -5.71 -0.94 -7.94
CA PHE A 93 -5.67 0.31 -7.19
C PHE A 93 -7.04 0.99 -7.09
N MET A 94 -7.82 1.04 -8.17
CA MET A 94 -9.18 1.59 -8.13
C MET A 94 -10.09 0.77 -7.20
N ASN A 95 -9.98 -0.56 -7.23
CA ASN A 95 -10.72 -1.44 -6.31
C ASN A 95 -10.33 -1.18 -4.84
N LEU A 96 -9.05 -0.92 -4.57
CA LEU A 96 -8.57 -0.54 -3.25
C LEU A 96 -9.21 0.77 -2.76
N LEU A 97 -9.26 1.79 -3.62
CA LEU A 97 -9.92 3.07 -3.28
C LEU A 97 -11.40 2.88 -2.97
N GLU A 98 -12.12 2.08 -3.77
CA GLU A 98 -13.53 1.76 -3.50
C GLU A 98 -13.72 0.99 -2.19
N LYS A 99 -12.80 0.08 -1.86
CA LYS A 99 -12.82 -0.67 -0.60
C LYS A 99 -12.64 0.27 0.60
N VAL A 100 -11.67 1.18 0.52
CA VAL A 100 -11.40 2.18 1.57
C VAL A 100 -12.61 3.07 1.76
N GLU A 101 -13.24 3.53 0.67
CA GLU A 101 -14.45 4.38 0.75
C GLU A 101 -15.60 3.68 1.47
N LYS A 102 -15.78 2.37 1.28
CA LYS A 102 -16.83 1.59 1.96
C LYS A 102 -16.57 1.37 3.45
N GLN A 103 -15.39 1.72 3.95
CA GLN A 103 -14.97 1.54 5.35
C GLN A 103 -15.02 2.84 6.16
N LEU A 104 -15.32 3.98 5.52
CA LEU A 104 -15.52 5.28 6.15
C LEU A 104 -16.99 5.48 6.56
#